data_AF-H8YW19-F1
#
_entry.id   AF-H8YW19-F1
#
_cell.length_a   1.000
_cell.length_b   1.000
_cell.length_c   1.000
_cell.angle_alpha   90.00
_cell.angle_beta   90.00
_cell.angle_gamma   90.00
#
_symmetry.space_group_name_H-M   'P 1'
#
loop_
_entity.id
_entity.type
_entity.pdbx_description
1 polymer ?
#
loop_
_entity_poly.entity_id
_entity_poly.type
_entity_poly.pdbx_seq_one_letter_code
_entity_poly.pdbx_strand_id
1 'polypeptide(L)'
;MTGADSPWQLFRYHHGDGSRKDWAYRRLADGAMEIAWGRLENIAQRRIYAASQARMIEQRALDKERKGYVPLGQAVLRGRFFEVISTQRGSLHSHPVPEPRPQPRIDLSWIAPGQENLWF
;
A
#
# COMPACT_ATOMS: atom_id res chain seq x y z
N MET A 1 11.54 -23.18 24.72
CA MET A 1 10.79 -23.20 23.46
C MET A 1 11.16 -21.97 22.67
N THR A 2 12.07 -22.08 21.70
CA THR A 2 12.33 -21.01 20.73
C THR A 2 11.22 -21.05 19.71
N GLY A 3 10.34 -20.03 19.70
CA GLY A 3 9.29 -19.93 18.68
C GLY A 3 9.90 -19.81 17.28
N ALA A 4 9.15 -20.17 16.24
CA ALA A 4 9.55 -19.81 14.88
C ALA A 4 9.29 -18.32 14.64
N ASP A 5 10.07 -17.70 13.76
CA ASP A 5 9.75 -16.37 13.25
C ASP A 5 8.36 -16.37 12.63
N SER A 6 7.62 -15.27 12.81
CA SER A 6 6.36 -15.06 12.12
C SER A 6 6.61 -14.84 10.62
N PRO A 7 5.62 -15.15 9.75
CA PRO A 7 5.65 -14.72 8.36
C PRO A 7 5.68 -13.19 8.26
N TRP A 8 6.11 -12.68 7.11
CA TRP A 8 6.11 -11.25 6.83
C TRP A 8 4.71 -10.73 6.61
N GLN A 9 4.33 -9.64 7.29
CA GLN A 9 3.18 -8.85 6.89
C GLN A 9 3.62 -7.86 5.80
N LEU A 10 3.16 -8.07 4.58
CA LEU A 10 3.57 -7.34 3.39
C LEU A 10 2.59 -6.21 3.05
N PHE A 11 3.14 -5.06 2.67
CA PHE A 11 2.43 -3.91 2.16
C PHE A 11 3.08 -3.42 0.88
N ARG A 12 2.26 -2.97 -0.08
CA ARG A 12 2.74 -2.47 -1.37
C ARG A 12 2.18 -1.09 -1.69
N TYR A 13 3.07 -0.20 -2.08
CA TYR A 13 2.73 1.11 -2.60
C TYR A 13 2.89 1.15 -4.12
N HIS A 14 1.91 1.75 -4.78
CA HIS A 14 1.92 2.00 -6.22
C HIS A 14 2.23 3.47 -6.47
N HIS A 15 3.32 3.73 -7.18
CA HIS A 15 3.66 5.07 -7.63
C HIS A 15 2.89 5.41 -8.93
N GLY A 16 2.67 6.70 -9.17
CA GLY A 16 2.01 7.17 -10.40
C GLY A 16 2.79 6.87 -11.68
N ASP A 17 4.10 6.61 -11.57
CA ASP A 17 4.98 6.18 -12.67
C ASP A 17 4.88 4.67 -12.98
N GLY A 18 3.97 3.95 -12.32
CA GLY A 18 3.79 2.51 -12.46
C GLY A 18 4.76 1.67 -11.63
N SER A 19 5.80 2.28 -11.03
CA SER A 19 6.72 1.56 -10.17
C SER A 19 6.09 1.23 -8.82
N ARG A 20 6.64 0.21 -8.15
CA ARG A 20 6.08 -0.33 -6.90
C ARG A 20 7.14 -0.41 -5.82
N LYS A 21 6.72 -0.16 -4.58
CA LYS A 21 7.56 -0.25 -3.39
C LYS A 21 6.95 -1.18 -2.37
N ASP A 22 7.72 -2.16 -1.94
CA ASP A 22 7.33 -3.10 -0.90
C ASP A 22 7.90 -2.64 0.45
N TRP A 23 7.06 -2.74 1.48
CA TRP A 23 7.43 -2.57 2.87
C TRP A 23 6.79 -3.72 3.66
N ALA A 24 7.59 -4.42 4.46
CA ALA A 24 7.10 -5.52 5.24
C ALA A 24 7.72 -5.53 6.63
N TYR A 25 7.03 -6.14 7.58
CA TYR A 25 7.56 -6.44 8.90
C TYR A 25 7.20 -7.85 9.34
N ARG A 26 7.99 -8.43 10.26
CA ARG A 26 7.67 -9.68 10.95
C ARG A 26 8.13 -9.62 12.40
N ARG A 27 7.51 -10.44 13.23
CA ARG A 27 7.97 -10.68 14.61
C ARG A 27 8.93 -11.87 14.61
N LEU A 28 10.06 -11.72 15.25
CA LEU A 28 11.06 -12.78 15.43
C LEU A 28 10.72 -13.65 16.63
N ALA A 29 11.37 -14.81 16.72
CA ALA A 29 11.22 -15.78 17.81
C ALA A 29 11.37 -15.18 19.22
N ASP A 30 12.26 -14.20 19.37
CA ASP A 30 12.59 -13.50 20.62
C ASP A 30 11.67 -12.28 20.90
N GLY A 31 10.67 -12.06 20.03
CA GLY A 31 9.75 -10.92 20.11
C GLY A 31 10.28 -9.63 19.49
N ALA A 32 11.52 -9.60 19.00
CA ALA A 32 12.04 -8.48 18.22
C ALA A 32 11.25 -8.31 16.91
N MET A 33 11.30 -7.11 16.35
CA MET A 33 10.65 -6.83 15.07
C MET A 33 11.68 -6.63 13.99
N GLU A 34 11.47 -7.28 12.87
CA GLU A 34 12.27 -7.09 11.69
C GLU A 34 11.44 -6.42 10.61
N ILE A 35 12.00 -5.39 9.98
CA ILE A 35 11.38 -4.72 8.83
C ILE A 35 12.30 -4.87 7.61
N ALA A 36 11.71 -4.91 6.43
CA ALA A 36 12.44 -4.85 5.17
C ALA A 36 11.64 -4.07 4.13
N TRP A 37 12.36 -3.38 3.24
CA TRP A 37 11.72 -2.55 2.23
C TRP A 37 12.62 -2.31 1.01
N GLY A 38 11.98 -1.99 -0.11
CA GLY A 38 12.67 -1.75 -1.38
C GLY A 38 11.71 -1.60 -2.54
N ARG A 39 12.26 -1.45 -3.74
CA ARG A 39 11.44 -1.53 -4.96
C ARG A 39 10.99 -2.98 -5.14
N LEU A 40 9.90 -3.17 -5.87
CA LEU A 40 9.47 -4.52 -6.26
C LEU A 40 10.64 -5.30 -6.88
N GLU A 41 10.77 -6.58 -6.54
CA GLU A 41 11.86 -7.48 -6.95
C GLU A 41 13.27 -7.12 -6.43
N ASN A 42 13.40 -6.03 -5.67
CA ASN A 42 14.67 -5.60 -5.08
C ASN A 42 14.48 -5.01 -3.67
N ILE A 43 14.28 -5.89 -2.70
CA ILE A 43 14.36 -5.55 -1.28
C ILE A 43 15.82 -5.23 -0.93
N ALA A 44 16.12 -3.94 -0.87
CA ALA A 44 17.47 -3.42 -0.68
C ALA A 44 17.82 -3.16 0.79
N GLN A 45 16.81 -3.02 1.66
CA GLN A 45 17.02 -2.54 3.03
C GLN A 45 16.28 -3.40 4.05
N ARG A 46 16.93 -3.63 5.18
CA ARG A 46 16.41 -4.42 6.31
C ARG A 46 16.91 -3.85 7.62
N ARG A 47 16.09 -3.94 8.67
CA ARG A 47 16.44 -3.47 10.02
C ARG A 47 15.71 -4.27 11.09
N ILE A 48 16.40 -4.60 12.18
CA ILE A 48 15.85 -5.24 13.37
C ILE A 48 15.67 -4.17 14.47
N TYR A 49 14.58 -4.28 15.22
CA TYR A 49 14.19 -3.46 16.35
C TYR A 49 13.92 -4.35 17.55
N ALA A 50 14.27 -3.87 18.75
CA ALA A 50 14.03 -4.62 19.98
C ALA A 50 12.53 -4.86 20.23
N ALA A 51 12.20 -5.89 21.01
CA ALA A 51 10.81 -6.24 21.36
C ALA A 51 10.04 -5.06 22.00
N SER A 52 10.73 -4.21 22.77
CA SER A 52 10.14 -2.99 23.37
C SER A 52 9.62 -1.99 22.34
N GLN A 53 10.09 -2.07 21.10
CA GLN A 53 9.70 -1.19 19.99
C GLN A 53 8.61 -1.82 19.11
N ALA A 54 8.08 -2.99 19.45
CA ALA A 54 7.15 -3.71 18.59
C ALA A 54 5.89 -2.91 18.27
N ARG A 55 5.30 -2.29 19.30
CA ARG A 55 4.11 -1.44 19.15
C ARG A 55 4.33 -0.24 18.23
N MET A 56 5.54 0.32 18.21
CA MET A 56 5.90 1.40 17.28
C MET A 56 5.91 0.91 15.82
N ILE A 57 6.39 -0.30 15.56
CA ILE A 57 6.39 -0.88 14.21
C ILE A 57 4.96 -1.19 13.74
N GLU A 58 4.12 -1.70 14.63
CA GLU A 58 2.69 -1.92 14.35
C GLU A 58 1.97 -0.60 14.05
N GLN A 59 2.22 0.45 14.83
CA GLN A 59 1.68 1.78 14.53
C GLN A 59 2.18 2.33 13.20
N ARG A 60 3.46 2.08 12.85
CA ARG A 60 4.03 2.46 11.56
C ARG A 60 3.33 1.74 10.40
N ALA A 61 2.89 0.50 10.58
CA ALA A 61 2.12 -0.22 9.56
C ALA A 61 0.79 0.51 9.26
N LEU A 62 0.06 0.92 10.32
CA LEU A 62 -1.15 1.73 10.17
C LEU A 62 -0.87 3.06 9.46
N ASP A 63 0.25 3.71 9.80
CA ASP A 63 0.66 4.95 9.11
C ASP A 63 1.06 4.72 7.66
N LYS A 64 1.50 3.52 7.29
CA LYS A 64 1.78 3.14 5.89
C LYS A 64 0.49 2.99 5.09
N GLU A 65 -0.52 2.35 5.67
CA GLU A 65 -1.84 2.25 5.05
C GLU A 65 -2.45 3.63 4.80
N ARG A 66 -2.38 4.53 5.78
CA ARG A 66 -2.81 5.94 5.63
C ARG A 66 -2.05 6.69 4.52
N LYS A 67 -0.83 6.28 4.20
CA LYS A 67 -0.02 6.82 3.09
C LYS A 67 -0.33 6.17 1.74
N GLY A 68 -1.31 5.27 1.67
CA GLY A 68 -1.73 4.59 0.45
C GLY A 68 -0.99 3.28 0.17
N TYR A 69 -0.28 2.71 1.14
CA TYR A 69 0.19 1.33 1.00
C TYR A 69 -0.99 0.37 1.17
N VAL A 70 -1.09 -0.62 0.29
CA VAL A 70 -2.11 -1.66 0.36
C VAL A 70 -1.55 -2.88 1.10
N PRO A 71 -2.22 -3.39 2.16
CA PRO A 71 -1.82 -4.63 2.80
C PRO A 71 -2.07 -5.81 1.85
N LEU A 72 -1.06 -6.66 1.66
CA LEU A 72 -1.13 -7.86 0.81
C LEU A 72 -1.24 -9.16 1.62
N GLY A 73 -1.07 -9.08 2.94
CA GLY A 73 -1.15 -10.21 3.86
C GLY A 73 0.22 -10.82 4.18
N GLN A 74 0.23 -12.11 4.47
CA GLN A 74 1.40 -12.85 4.89
C GLN A 74 2.26 -13.26 3.68
N ALA A 75 3.57 -13.10 3.81
CA ALA A 75 4.55 -13.38 2.78
C ALA A 75 5.80 -14.07 3.35
N VAL A 76 6.58 -14.64 2.44
CA VAL A 76 7.95 -15.10 2.69
C VAL A 76 8.91 -14.31 1.81
N LEU A 77 10.12 -14.04 2.31
CA LEU A 77 11.16 -13.40 1.53
C LEU A 77 11.95 -14.49 0.78
N ARG A 78 11.84 -14.52 -0.56
CA ARG A 78 12.61 -15.40 -1.44
C ARG A 78 13.70 -14.58 -2.13
N GLY A 79 14.94 -14.74 -1.70
CA GLY A 79 16.04 -13.92 -2.20
C GLY A 79 15.81 -12.44 -1.91
N ARG A 80 15.43 -11.67 -2.94
CA ARG A 80 15.20 -10.22 -2.85
C ARG A 80 13.74 -9.80 -3.11
N PHE A 81 12.80 -10.72 -3.16
CA PHE A 81 11.38 -10.40 -3.37
C PHE A 81 10.47 -11.14 -2.41
N PHE A 82 9.32 -10.53 -2.13
CA PHE A 82 8.29 -11.14 -1.29
C PHE A 82 7.33 -11.98 -2.12
N GLU A 83 7.15 -13.22 -1.70
CA GLU A 83 6.15 -14.15 -2.21
C GLU A 83 5.00 -14.20 -1.22
N VAL A 84 3.80 -13.81 -1.64
CA VAL A 84 2.60 -13.83 -0.80
C VAL A 84 2.16 -15.28 -0.61
N ILE A 85 2.07 -15.73 0.64
CA ILE A 85 1.67 -17.09 1.00
C ILE A 85 0.25 -17.17 1.54
N SER A 86 -0.27 -16.06 2.05
CA SER A 86 -1.67 -15.96 2.47
C SER A 86 -2.12 -14.51 2.37
N THR A 87 -3.21 -14.28 1.66
CA THR A 87 -3.84 -12.96 1.65
C THR A 87 -4.68 -12.83 2.90
N GLN A 88 -4.48 -11.79 3.69
CA GLN A 88 -5.49 -11.41 4.68
C GLN A 88 -6.71 -10.91 3.90
N ARG A 89 -7.64 -11.81 3.55
CA ARG A 89 -9.02 -11.44 3.26
C ARG A 89 -9.72 -11.10 4.59
N GLY A 90 -9.25 -10.05 5.25
CA GLY A 90 -9.85 -9.50 6.45
C GLY A 90 -10.35 -8.11 6.14
N SER A 91 -11.61 -8.00 5.72
CA SER A 91 -12.29 -6.77 5.34
C SER A 91 -11.61 -6.09 4.14
N LEU A 92 -11.95 -6.46 2.91
CA LEU A 92 -13.02 -5.71 2.23
C LEU A 92 -13.74 -4.71 3.16
N HIS A 93 -13.05 -3.63 3.56
CA HIS A 93 -13.53 -2.35 3.08
C HIS A 93 -13.56 -2.49 1.56
N SER A 94 -14.62 -3.11 1.06
CA SER A 94 -15.33 -2.59 -0.08
C SER A 94 -15.57 -1.14 0.28
N HIS A 95 -14.58 -0.28 0.06
CA HIS A 95 -14.92 0.90 -0.67
C HIS A 95 -15.63 0.32 -1.89
N PRO A 96 -16.96 0.48 -2.03
CA PRO A 96 -17.46 0.46 -3.38
C PRO A 96 -16.46 1.34 -4.12
N VAL A 97 -15.79 0.78 -5.13
CA VAL A 97 -15.33 1.60 -6.25
C VAL A 97 -16.50 2.57 -6.42
N PRO A 98 -16.33 3.90 -6.21
CA PRO A 98 -17.42 4.79 -6.54
C PRO A 98 -17.68 4.43 -7.98
N GLU A 99 -18.80 3.73 -8.20
CA GLU A 99 -19.33 3.43 -9.51
C GLU A 99 -19.12 4.74 -10.25
N PRO A 100 -18.36 4.76 -11.37
CA PRO A 100 -18.06 6.01 -12.03
C PRO A 100 -19.42 6.64 -12.24
N ARG A 101 -19.73 7.66 -11.43
CA ARG A 101 -21.01 8.34 -11.55
C ARG A 101 -21.05 8.68 -13.02
N PRO A 102 -22.12 8.34 -13.74
CA PRO A 102 -22.22 8.78 -15.12
C PRO A 102 -21.91 10.25 -15.08
N GLN A 103 -20.73 10.63 -15.62
CA GLN A 103 -20.38 12.02 -15.71
C GLN A 103 -21.56 12.61 -16.45
N PRO A 104 -22.24 13.66 -15.94
CA PRO A 104 -23.19 14.35 -16.78
C PRO A 104 -22.39 14.63 -18.04
N ARG A 105 -22.82 14.06 -19.17
CA ARG A 105 -22.32 14.51 -20.46
C ARG A 105 -22.66 15.97 -20.43
N ILE A 106 -21.66 16.81 -20.17
CA ILE A 106 -21.81 18.24 -20.30
C ILE A 106 -22.14 18.39 -21.77
N ASP A 107 -23.42 18.54 -22.04
CA ASP A 107 -23.88 18.80 -23.37
C ASP A 107 -23.45 20.23 -23.65
N LEU A 108 -22.34 20.38 -24.38
CA LEU A 108 -21.84 21.69 -24.79
C LEU A 108 -22.65 22.25 -25.96
N SER A 109 -23.78 21.63 -26.36
CA SER A 109 -24.65 22.12 -27.42
C SER A 109 -25.32 23.48 -27.13
N TRP A 110 -25.32 23.93 -25.86
CA TRP A 110 -25.75 25.29 -25.49
C TRP A 110 -24.63 26.33 -25.54
N ILE A 111 -23.36 25.91 -25.70
CA ILE A 111 -22.29 26.87 -25.98
C ILE A 111 -22.40 27.20 -27.47
N ALA A 112 -23.27 28.16 -27.76
CA ALA A 112 -23.39 28.76 -29.06
C ALA A 112 -22.00 29.23 -29.54
N PRO A 113 -21.54 28.80 -30.72
CA PRO A 113 -20.36 29.37 -31.33
C PRO A 113 -20.72 30.77 -31.83
N GLY A 114 -20.38 31.79 -31.05
CA GLY A 114 -20.19 33.19 -31.45
C GLY A 114 -21.35 33.92 -32.14
N GLN A 115 -21.80 35.02 -31.54
CA GLN A 115 -21.96 36.30 -32.25
C GLN A 115 -21.54 37.42 -31.28
N GLU A 116 -20.40 38.08 -31.53
CA GLU A 116 -20.28 39.37 -32.23
C GLU A 116 -20.63 40.58 -31.35
N ASN A 117 -19.60 41.41 -31.11
CA ASN A 117 -19.57 42.87 -31.00
C ASN A 117 -20.72 43.60 -30.26
N LEU A 118 -20.34 44.50 -29.34
CA LEU A 118 -20.57 45.94 -29.51
C LEU A 118 -19.81 46.71 -28.41
N TRP A 119 -18.90 47.57 -28.89
CA TRP A 119 -18.37 48.74 -28.19
C TRP A 119 -19.50 49.54 -27.54
N PHE A 120 -19.33 50.00 -26.30
CA PHE A 120 -19.30 51.40 -25.85
C PHE A 120 -18.77 51.45 -24.40
#